data_AF-S7MUT1-F1
#
_entry.id   AF-S7MUT1-F1
#
_cell.length_a   1.000
_cell.length_b   1.000
_cell.length_c   1.000
_cell.angle_alpha   90.00
_cell.angle_beta   90.00
_cell.angle_gamma   90.00
#
_symmetry.space_group_name_H-M   'P 1'
#
loop_
_entity.id
_entity.type
_entity.pdbx_description
1 polymer ?
#
loop_
_entity_poly.entity_id
_entity_poly.type
_entity_poly.pdbx_seq_one_letter_code
_entity_poly.pdbx_strand_id
1 'polypeptide(L)'
;MSEKEGGSGGGSPQASAVTVSDVQELIRRRKEEIEAQIKANYGVLESLKGVGMNEPLVDCEGYPRSDVDLYQVRTARHNIVCLQNDHKAVMKQVEEALHQLHARDKEKQARDMAEAQEEAMSRSLSQSEGLSLPQAFAKVNSISPRSPASIAGLQVDDEIVEFGSVNTQNFQSLQNIGTVVQHSEGKPLNVTVIRRGEKHRLRLVPTR
;
A
#
# COMPACT_ATOMS: atom_id res chain seq x y z
N MET A 1 64.96 -9.39 -3.42
CA MET A 1 64.52 -8.09 -3.96
C MET A 1 63.78 -8.38 -5.26
N SER A 2 62.45 -8.25 -5.24
CA SER A 2 61.61 -8.33 -6.44
C SER A 2 60.74 -7.10 -6.47
N GLU A 3 61.00 -6.27 -7.46
CA GLU A 3 60.17 -5.15 -7.86
C GLU A 3 58.91 -5.68 -8.55
N LYS A 4 57.74 -5.16 -8.17
CA LYS A 4 56.66 -4.86 -9.11
C LYS A 4 55.68 -3.88 -8.48
N GLU A 5 55.86 -2.63 -8.85
CA GLU A 5 54.88 -1.55 -8.71
C GLU A 5 53.64 -1.82 -9.58
N GLY A 6 52.56 -1.11 -9.25
CA GLY A 6 51.62 -0.62 -10.26
C GLY A 6 50.25 -1.28 -10.26
N GLY A 7 49.48 -1.04 -9.20
CA GLY A 7 48.03 -1.27 -9.17
C GLY A 7 47.29 0.00 -8.78
N SER A 8 47.44 1.07 -9.57
CA SER A 8 46.63 2.28 -9.43
C SER A 8 45.20 1.96 -9.88
N GLY A 9 44.36 1.53 -8.94
CA GLY A 9 42.92 1.45 -9.10
C GLY A 9 42.38 2.87 -9.18
N GLY A 10 42.24 3.37 -10.42
CA GLY A 10 41.60 4.65 -10.70
C GLY A 10 40.19 4.66 -10.13
N GLY A 11 40.02 5.34 -9.00
CA GLY A 11 38.72 5.79 -8.53
C GLY A 11 38.19 6.79 -9.55
N SER A 12 37.33 6.33 -10.45
CA SER A 12 36.54 7.18 -11.32
C SER A 12 35.77 8.20 -10.48
N PRO A 13 35.80 9.50 -10.80
CA PRO A 13 35.07 10.50 -10.06
C PRO A 13 33.59 10.26 -10.29
N GLN A 14 32.85 9.89 -9.25
CA GLN A 14 31.39 10.00 -9.29
C GLN A 14 31.07 11.48 -9.48
N ALA A 15 30.72 11.86 -10.71
CA ALA A 15 29.99 13.08 -10.96
C ALA A 15 28.75 13.03 -10.07
N SER A 16 28.69 13.93 -9.09
CA SER A 16 27.64 14.07 -8.10
C SER A 16 26.27 14.09 -8.80
N ALA A 17 25.55 12.97 -8.73
CA ALA A 17 24.19 12.88 -9.22
C ALA A 17 23.34 13.77 -8.30
N VAL A 18 23.02 14.97 -8.77
CA VAL A 18 22.17 15.93 -8.06
C VAL A 18 20.86 15.21 -7.72
N THR A 19 20.61 15.03 -6.42
CA THR A 19 19.43 14.30 -5.95
C THR A 19 18.19 15.20 -6.07
N VAL A 20 17.00 14.59 -6.08
CA VAL A 20 15.73 15.34 -6.10
C VAL A 20 15.64 16.31 -4.90
N SER A 21 16.22 15.94 -3.76
CA SER A 21 16.32 16.79 -2.56
C SER A 21 17.20 18.01 -2.80
N ASP A 22 18.34 17.84 -3.50
CA ASP A 22 19.26 18.96 -3.78
C ASP A 22 18.60 19.98 -4.71
N VAL A 23 17.84 19.51 -5.71
CA VAL A 23 17.07 20.39 -6.60
C VAL A 23 16.01 21.18 -5.82
N GLN A 24 15.31 20.54 -4.88
CA GLN A 24 14.33 21.22 -4.03
C GLN A 24 14.96 22.26 -3.12
N GLU A 25 16.12 21.97 -2.55
CA GLU A 25 16.83 22.92 -1.69
C GLU A 25 17.32 24.14 -2.49
N LEU A 26 17.81 23.93 -3.72
CA LEU A 26 18.17 25.00 -4.64
C LEU A 26 16.98 25.90 -4.99
N ILE A 27 15.80 25.30 -5.25
CA ILE A 27 14.57 26.06 -5.54
C ILE A 27 14.14 26.86 -4.30
N ARG A 28 14.24 26.28 -3.09
CA ARG A 28 13.95 26.99 -1.84
C ARG A 28 14.87 28.18 -1.62
N ARG A 29 16.19 28.00 -1.79
CA ARG A 29 17.15 29.12 -1.66
C ARG A 29 16.85 30.23 -2.65
N ARG A 30 16.60 29.88 -3.91
CA ARG A 30 16.23 30.86 -4.94
C ARG A 30 14.98 31.65 -4.57
N LYS A 31 13.96 31.00 -4.01
CA LYS A 31 12.76 31.67 -3.49
C LYS A 31 13.12 32.68 -2.40
N GLU A 32 13.90 32.27 -1.39
CA GLU A 32 14.29 33.13 -0.26
C GLU A 32 15.09 34.36 -0.74
N GLU A 33 15.99 34.16 -1.72
CA GLU A 33 16.73 35.26 -2.34
C GLU A 33 15.81 36.25 -3.06
N ILE A 34 14.84 35.76 -3.84
CA ILE A 34 13.86 36.62 -4.53
C ILE A 34 13.03 37.40 -3.51
N GLU A 35 12.55 36.75 -2.45
CA GLU A 35 11.76 37.41 -1.39
C GLU A 35 12.58 38.48 -0.66
N ALA A 36 13.85 38.20 -0.38
CA ALA A 36 14.77 39.17 0.21
C ALA A 36 14.98 40.38 -0.71
N GLN A 37 15.16 40.17 -2.01
CA GLN A 37 15.29 41.24 -2.99
C GLN A 37 14.01 42.06 -3.14
N ILE A 38 12.84 41.42 -3.16
CA ILE A 38 11.54 42.12 -3.16
C ILE A 38 11.45 43.01 -1.94
N LYS A 39 11.72 42.47 -0.73
CA LYS A 39 11.70 43.23 0.52
C LYS A 39 12.67 44.42 0.51
N ALA A 40 13.87 44.24 -0.02
CA ALA A 40 14.84 45.31 -0.16
C ALA A 40 14.33 46.43 -1.07
N ASN A 41 13.77 46.11 -2.25
CA ASN A 41 13.20 47.10 -3.16
C ASN A 41 11.98 47.83 -2.55
N TYR A 42 11.15 47.13 -1.77
CA TYR A 42 10.08 47.78 -1.00
C TYR A 42 10.62 48.75 0.05
N GLY A 43 11.71 48.38 0.75
CA GLY A 43 12.39 49.30 1.68
C GLY A 43 12.91 50.57 1.01
N VAL A 44 13.42 50.45 -0.23
CA VAL A 44 13.79 51.63 -1.04
C VAL A 44 12.57 52.51 -1.31
N LEU A 45 11.45 51.94 -1.73
CA LEU A 45 10.21 52.70 -1.96
C LEU A 45 9.67 53.36 -0.69
N GLU A 46 9.70 52.68 0.45
CA GLU A 46 9.26 53.26 1.73
C GLU A 46 10.17 54.41 2.20
N SER A 47 11.47 54.33 1.91
CA SER A 47 12.41 55.42 2.22
C SER A 47 12.15 56.68 1.39
N LEU A 48 11.63 56.50 0.16
CA LEU A 48 11.20 57.56 -0.74
C LEU A 48 9.77 57.97 -0.37
N LYS A 49 9.64 58.64 0.77
CA LYS A 49 8.36 59.11 1.35
C LYS A 49 7.43 59.68 0.26
N GLY A 50 6.22 59.12 0.14
CA GLY A 50 5.11 59.72 -0.63
C GLY A 50 4.70 59.02 -1.91
N VAL A 51 5.36 57.92 -2.31
CA VAL A 51 5.02 57.18 -3.54
C VAL A 51 5.19 55.67 -3.32
N GLY A 52 4.08 54.92 -3.26
CA GLY A 52 4.06 53.46 -3.18
C GLY A 52 4.22 52.78 -4.55
N MET A 53 3.68 51.57 -4.74
CA MET A 53 3.79 50.86 -6.04
C MET A 53 2.89 51.41 -7.14
N ASN A 54 1.75 52.02 -6.79
CA ASN A 54 0.68 52.34 -7.75
C ASN A 54 0.37 53.83 -7.83
N GLU A 55 1.04 54.65 -7.03
CA GLU A 55 0.81 56.08 -6.93
C GLU A 55 1.31 56.82 -8.18
N PRO A 56 0.63 57.91 -8.58
CA PRO A 56 1.03 58.70 -9.73
C PRO A 56 2.39 59.38 -9.51
N LEU A 57 3.23 59.33 -10.54
CA LEU A 57 4.55 59.99 -10.59
C LEU A 57 4.48 61.43 -11.12
N VAL A 58 3.28 61.91 -11.39
CA VAL A 58 2.99 63.24 -11.90
C VAL A 58 2.16 64.01 -10.88
N ASP A 59 2.30 65.33 -10.90
CA ASP A 59 1.48 66.24 -10.11
C ASP A 59 0.08 66.42 -10.73
N CYS A 60 -0.72 67.32 -10.13
CA CYS A 60 -2.07 67.63 -10.61
C CYS A 60 -2.10 68.38 -11.95
N GLU A 61 -0.98 68.98 -12.36
CA GLU A 61 -0.83 69.69 -13.63
C GLU A 61 -0.28 68.78 -14.74
N GLY A 62 0.14 67.56 -14.39
CA GLY A 62 0.65 66.56 -15.32
C GLY A 62 2.18 66.60 -15.52
N TYR A 63 2.90 67.35 -14.70
CA TYR A 63 4.36 67.43 -14.74
C TYR A 63 5.01 66.40 -13.81
N PRO A 64 6.27 65.99 -14.08
CA PRO A 64 7.01 65.09 -13.21
C PRO A 64 7.16 65.68 -11.80
N ARG A 65 6.79 64.90 -10.79
CA ARG A 65 6.93 65.31 -9.38
C ARG A 65 8.38 65.62 -9.03
N SER A 66 8.62 66.81 -8.50
CA SER A 66 9.94 67.29 -8.08
C SER A 66 10.27 66.94 -6.63
N ASP A 67 9.29 66.51 -5.85
CA ASP A 67 9.42 66.11 -4.44
C ASP A 67 9.98 64.68 -4.27
N VAL A 68 10.05 63.90 -5.36
CA VAL A 68 10.44 62.48 -5.31
C VAL A 68 11.44 62.14 -6.41
N ASP A 69 12.38 61.25 -6.11
CA ASP A 69 13.27 60.66 -7.11
C ASP A 69 12.52 59.66 -8.00
N LEU A 70 12.00 60.16 -9.12
CA LEU A 70 11.24 59.37 -10.09
C LEU A 70 12.05 58.23 -10.72
N TYR A 71 13.36 58.40 -10.86
CA TYR A 71 14.22 57.39 -11.46
C TYR A 71 14.34 56.18 -10.53
N GLN A 72 14.62 56.42 -9.24
CA GLN A 72 14.70 55.34 -8.26
C GLN A 72 13.35 54.67 -8.05
N VAL A 73 12.24 55.43 -7.97
CA VAL A 73 10.91 54.85 -7.85
C VAL A 73 10.57 53.97 -9.05
N ARG A 74 10.80 54.44 -10.29
CA ARG A 74 10.51 53.65 -11.50
C ARG A 74 11.35 52.37 -11.53
N THR A 75 12.62 52.48 -11.16
CA THR A 75 13.54 51.33 -11.11
C THR A 75 13.09 50.30 -10.07
N ALA A 76 12.81 50.74 -8.84
CA ALA A 76 12.34 49.86 -7.77
C ALA A 76 11.00 49.20 -8.12
N ARG A 77 10.05 49.95 -8.69
CA ARG A 77 8.76 49.40 -9.17
C ARG A 77 8.97 48.34 -10.24
N HIS A 78 9.81 48.61 -11.24
CA HIS A 78 10.11 47.66 -12.30
C HIS A 78 10.72 46.38 -11.73
N ASN A 79 11.73 46.51 -10.86
CA ASN A 79 12.39 45.37 -10.23
C ASN A 79 11.42 44.52 -9.41
N ILE A 80 10.55 45.15 -8.62
CA ILE A 80 9.54 44.43 -7.83
C ILE A 80 8.62 43.63 -8.74
N VAL A 81 8.11 44.22 -9.83
CA VAL A 81 7.22 43.51 -10.77
C VAL A 81 7.93 42.32 -11.42
N CYS A 82 9.17 42.50 -11.87
CA CYS A 82 9.98 41.42 -12.44
C CYS A 82 10.20 40.29 -11.42
N LEU A 83 10.63 40.63 -10.20
CA LEU A 83 10.87 39.67 -9.12
C LEU A 83 9.60 38.96 -8.66
N GLN A 84 8.44 39.65 -8.65
CA GLN A 84 7.16 39.02 -8.34
C GLN A 84 6.74 38.01 -9.41
N ASN A 85 6.98 38.30 -10.69
CA ASN A 85 6.75 37.35 -11.77
C ASN A 85 7.68 36.14 -11.65
N ASP A 86 8.95 36.37 -11.33
CA ASP A 86 9.93 35.29 -11.10
C ASP A 86 9.55 34.45 -9.88
N HIS A 87 9.12 35.07 -8.78
CA HIS A 87 8.62 34.37 -7.60
C HIS A 87 7.43 33.48 -7.93
N LYS A 88 6.47 33.99 -8.71
CA LYS A 88 5.33 33.22 -9.19
C LYS A 88 5.76 32.04 -10.07
N ALA A 89 6.76 32.22 -10.94
CA ALA A 89 7.31 31.14 -11.75
C ALA A 89 7.99 30.06 -10.89
N VAL A 90 8.77 30.45 -9.89
CA VAL A 90 9.41 29.54 -8.94
C VAL A 90 8.37 28.78 -8.11
N MET A 91 7.31 29.45 -7.64
CA MET A 91 6.21 28.81 -6.92
C MET A 91 5.52 27.74 -7.75
N LYS A 92 5.28 28.00 -9.03
CA LYS A 92 4.70 27.01 -9.95
C LYS A 92 5.61 25.79 -10.12
N GLN A 93 6.92 25.97 -10.22
CA GLN A 93 7.87 24.86 -10.29
C GLN A 93 7.87 24.01 -9.02
N VAL A 94 7.75 24.64 -7.84
CA VAL A 94 7.61 23.93 -6.56
C VAL A 94 6.34 23.08 -6.54
N GLU A 95 5.21 23.65 -6.97
CA GLU A 95 3.93 22.95 -7.05
C GLU A 95 4.01 21.72 -7.98
N GLU A 96 4.59 21.89 -9.18
CA GLU A 96 4.77 20.80 -10.14
C GLU A 96 5.68 19.69 -9.58
N ALA A 97 6.77 20.05 -8.92
CA ALA A 97 7.68 19.09 -8.31
C ALA A 97 6.99 18.29 -7.17
N LEU A 98 6.16 18.95 -6.37
CA LEU A 98 5.40 18.31 -5.30
C LEU A 98 4.35 17.34 -5.85
N HIS A 99 3.61 17.75 -6.89
CA HIS A 99 2.67 16.87 -7.57
C HIS A 99 3.36 15.65 -8.19
N GLN A 100 4.53 15.81 -8.79
CA GLN A 100 5.31 14.69 -9.34
C GLN A 100 5.75 13.69 -8.28
N LEU A 101 6.17 14.16 -7.09
CA LEU A 101 6.51 13.28 -5.98
C LEU A 101 5.31 12.49 -5.49
N HIS A 102 4.19 13.17 -5.21
CA HIS A 102 2.98 12.49 -4.76
C HIS A 102 2.39 11.54 -5.80
N ALA A 103 2.49 11.88 -7.10
CA ALA A 103 2.07 10.98 -8.16
C ALA A 103 2.93 9.70 -8.19
N ARG A 104 4.26 9.85 -8.06
CA ARG A 104 5.19 8.71 -7.98
C ARG A 104 4.96 7.86 -6.74
N ASP A 105 4.78 8.47 -5.58
CA ASP A 105 4.53 7.76 -4.33
C ASP A 105 3.19 7.03 -4.37
N LYS A 106 2.15 7.65 -4.94
CA LYS A 106 0.83 7.02 -5.13
C LYS A 106 0.89 5.86 -6.12
N GLU A 107 1.64 5.99 -7.22
CA GLU A 107 1.83 4.90 -8.18
C GLU A 107 2.60 3.74 -7.53
N LYS A 108 3.67 4.04 -6.79
CA LYS A 108 4.44 3.03 -6.06
C LYS A 108 3.58 2.33 -5.02
N GLN A 109 2.83 3.07 -4.20
CA GLN A 109 1.89 2.50 -3.23
C GLN A 109 0.80 1.66 -3.91
N ALA A 110 0.28 2.09 -5.07
CA ALA A 110 -0.71 1.33 -5.81
C ALA A 110 -0.12 0.01 -6.36
N ARG A 111 1.12 0.02 -6.85
CA ARG A 111 1.84 -1.18 -7.28
C ARG A 111 2.09 -2.12 -6.12
N ASP A 112 2.64 -1.61 -5.00
CA ASP A 112 2.90 -2.40 -3.80
C ASP A 112 1.61 -3.03 -3.25
N MET A 113 0.48 -2.29 -3.28
CA MET A 113 -0.83 -2.83 -2.91
C MET A 113 -1.35 -3.87 -3.91
N ALA A 114 -1.15 -3.68 -5.21
CA ALA A 114 -1.56 -4.64 -6.23
C ALA A 114 -0.75 -5.95 -6.12
N GLU A 115 0.57 -5.86 -5.93
CA GLU A 115 1.44 -7.00 -5.68
C GLU A 115 1.04 -7.73 -4.39
N ALA A 116 0.76 -7.00 -3.31
CA ALA A 116 0.27 -7.61 -2.06
C ALA A 116 -1.10 -8.28 -2.23
N GLN A 117 -1.99 -7.72 -3.06
CA GLN A 117 -3.28 -8.34 -3.39
C GLN A 117 -3.10 -9.59 -4.26
N GLU A 118 -2.17 -9.57 -5.22
CA GLU A 118 -1.85 -10.74 -6.06
C GLU A 118 -1.19 -11.85 -5.24
N GLU A 119 -0.31 -11.52 -4.31
CA GLU A 119 0.25 -12.48 -3.33
C GLU A 119 -0.82 -13.04 -2.38
N ALA A 120 -1.75 -12.21 -1.92
CA ALA A 120 -2.87 -12.66 -1.10
C ALA A 120 -3.84 -13.56 -1.90
N MET A 121 -4.12 -13.20 -3.16
CA MET A 121 -5.01 -13.97 -4.02
C MET A 121 -4.39 -15.29 -4.46
N SER A 122 -3.09 -15.33 -4.77
CA SER A 122 -2.34 -16.57 -5.04
C SER A 122 -2.24 -17.46 -3.79
N ARG A 123 -2.08 -16.89 -2.59
CA ARG A 123 -2.23 -17.64 -1.32
C ARG A 123 -3.65 -18.18 -1.13
N SER A 124 -4.67 -17.41 -1.46
CA SER A 124 -6.06 -17.88 -1.39
C SER A 124 -6.37 -18.96 -2.43
N LEU A 125 -5.80 -18.86 -3.63
CA LEU A 125 -5.95 -19.83 -4.72
C LEU A 125 -5.26 -21.16 -4.37
N SER A 126 -4.03 -21.09 -3.85
CA SER A 126 -3.33 -22.26 -3.30
C SER A 126 -3.99 -22.85 -2.05
N GLN A 127 -4.75 -22.04 -1.29
CA GLN A 127 -5.60 -22.53 -0.20
C GLN A 127 -6.97 -23.06 -0.69
N SER A 128 -7.42 -22.65 -1.89
CA SER A 128 -8.67 -23.07 -2.54
C SER A 128 -8.52 -24.26 -3.49
N GLU A 129 -7.29 -24.63 -3.88
CA GLU A 129 -6.94 -25.99 -4.32
C GLU A 129 -7.19 -27.03 -3.20
N GLY A 130 -7.61 -26.57 -2.02
CA GLY A 130 -8.22 -27.32 -0.94
C GLY A 130 -9.75 -27.48 -1.02
N LEU A 131 -10.42 -27.20 -2.15
CA LEU A 131 -11.73 -27.82 -2.46
C LEU A 131 -11.58 -29.32 -2.77
N SER A 132 -10.59 -29.97 -2.17
CA SER A 132 -10.61 -31.41 -1.95
C SER A 132 -11.90 -31.72 -1.19
N LEU A 133 -12.75 -32.54 -1.80
CA LEU A 133 -13.84 -33.21 -1.11
C LEU A 133 -13.34 -33.63 0.28
N PRO A 134 -14.08 -33.38 1.37
CA PRO A 134 -13.57 -33.66 2.71
C PRO A 134 -13.02 -35.09 2.75
N GLN A 135 -11.70 -35.21 2.95
CA GLN A 135 -10.96 -36.46 2.77
C GLN A 135 -11.56 -37.52 3.69
N ALA A 136 -12.16 -38.57 3.16
CA ALA A 136 -12.68 -39.63 4.02
C ALA A 136 -11.52 -40.35 4.73
N PHE A 137 -11.66 -40.58 6.03
CA PHE A 137 -10.63 -41.26 6.83
C PHE A 137 -10.90 -42.77 6.97
N ALA A 138 -12.12 -43.22 6.66
CA ALA A 138 -12.51 -44.62 6.75
C ALA A 138 -13.55 -44.97 5.68
N LYS A 139 -13.54 -46.22 5.22
CA LYS A 139 -14.50 -46.77 4.26
C LYS A 139 -15.25 -47.95 4.87
N VAL A 140 -16.56 -48.03 4.62
CA VAL A 140 -17.40 -49.12 5.13
C VAL A 140 -17.25 -50.37 4.27
N ASN A 141 -16.69 -51.45 4.84
CA ASN A 141 -16.48 -52.71 4.12
C ASN A 141 -17.67 -53.68 4.20
N SER A 142 -18.38 -53.71 5.33
CA SER A 142 -19.48 -54.65 5.56
C SER A 142 -20.43 -54.14 6.63
N ILE A 143 -21.72 -54.40 6.47
CA ILE A 143 -22.75 -54.04 7.44
C ILE A 143 -23.58 -55.29 7.77
N SER A 144 -23.75 -55.56 9.07
CA SER A 144 -24.61 -56.66 9.51
C SER A 144 -26.10 -56.28 9.36
N PRO A 145 -26.95 -57.18 8.82
CA PRO A 145 -28.39 -56.95 8.72
C PRO A 145 -29.01 -56.67 10.10
N ARG A 146 -29.95 -55.72 10.18
CA ARG A 146 -30.61 -55.30 11.44
C ARG A 146 -29.68 -54.70 12.50
N SER A 147 -28.44 -54.34 12.16
CA SER A 147 -27.56 -53.57 13.05
C SER A 147 -27.96 -52.09 13.12
N PRO A 148 -27.54 -51.35 14.17
CA PRO A 148 -27.71 -49.90 14.25
C PRO A 148 -27.22 -49.14 13.01
N ALA A 149 -26.13 -49.60 12.39
CA ALA A 149 -25.58 -49.02 11.17
C ALA A 149 -26.51 -49.23 9.96
N SER A 150 -27.11 -50.41 9.83
CA SER A 150 -28.09 -50.71 8.79
C SER A 150 -29.37 -49.88 8.96
N ILE A 151 -29.87 -49.74 10.19
CA ILE A 151 -31.06 -48.93 10.51
C ILE A 151 -30.80 -47.44 10.26
N ALA A 152 -29.57 -46.97 10.54
CA ALA A 152 -29.15 -45.59 10.29
C ALA A 152 -28.98 -45.24 8.79
N GLY A 153 -29.05 -46.23 7.90
CA GLY A 153 -28.94 -46.03 6.46
C GLY A 153 -27.50 -46.00 5.91
N LEU A 154 -26.52 -46.47 6.69
CA LEU A 154 -25.16 -46.70 6.17
C LEU A 154 -25.19 -47.82 5.13
N GLN A 155 -24.36 -47.69 4.11
CA GLN A 155 -24.19 -48.68 3.05
C GLN A 155 -22.73 -49.11 2.93
N VAL A 156 -22.51 -50.27 2.31
CA VAL A 156 -21.17 -50.70 1.91
C VAL A 156 -20.63 -49.72 0.88
N ASP A 157 -19.32 -49.47 0.94
CA ASP A 157 -18.60 -48.47 0.16
C ASP A 157 -18.85 -47.00 0.54
N ASP A 158 -19.60 -46.71 1.60
CA ASP A 158 -19.70 -45.34 2.13
C ASP A 158 -18.34 -44.88 2.69
N GLU A 159 -17.95 -43.66 2.31
CA GLU A 159 -16.72 -43.01 2.73
C GLU A 159 -17.00 -42.06 3.90
N ILE A 160 -16.48 -42.37 5.09
CA ILE A 160 -16.76 -41.63 6.32
C ILE A 160 -15.84 -40.42 6.43
N VAL A 161 -16.47 -39.24 6.56
CA VAL A 161 -15.82 -37.95 6.75
C VAL A 161 -15.79 -37.56 8.23
N GLU A 162 -16.88 -37.85 8.94
CA GLU A 162 -17.08 -37.47 10.34
C GLU A 162 -17.94 -38.52 11.02
N PHE A 163 -17.55 -38.91 12.24
CA PHE A 163 -18.26 -39.88 13.06
C PHE A 163 -18.38 -39.35 14.49
N GLY A 164 -19.51 -38.71 14.80
CA GLY A 164 -19.74 -38.06 16.08
C GLY A 164 -18.71 -36.96 16.35
N SER A 165 -17.85 -37.18 17.35
CA SER A 165 -16.75 -36.27 17.68
C SER A 165 -15.46 -36.55 16.89
N VAL A 166 -15.42 -37.62 16.09
CA VAL A 166 -14.24 -38.02 15.32
C VAL A 166 -14.31 -37.41 13.92
N ASN A 167 -13.25 -36.72 13.52
CA ASN A 167 -13.07 -36.11 12.21
C ASN A 167 -11.69 -36.50 11.64
N THR A 168 -11.42 -36.05 10.42
CA THR A 168 -10.15 -36.30 9.71
C THR A 168 -8.92 -35.78 10.44
N GLN A 169 -9.07 -34.77 11.30
CA GLN A 169 -7.98 -34.14 12.03
C GLN A 169 -7.64 -34.88 13.34
N ASN A 170 -8.59 -35.61 13.93
CA ASN A 170 -8.43 -36.29 15.22
C ASN A 170 -8.49 -37.83 15.13
N PHE A 171 -8.72 -38.38 13.95
CA PHE A 171 -8.71 -39.83 13.73
C PHE A 171 -7.28 -40.38 13.77
N GLN A 172 -7.01 -41.24 14.75
CA GLN A 172 -5.71 -41.93 14.89
C GLN A 172 -5.81 -43.43 14.63
N SER A 173 -6.91 -44.05 15.09
CA SER A 173 -7.17 -45.47 14.87
C SER A 173 -8.67 -45.77 14.92
N LEU A 174 -9.07 -46.93 14.38
CA LEU A 174 -10.46 -47.41 14.44
C LEU A 174 -10.97 -47.60 15.87
N GLN A 175 -10.08 -47.72 16.86
CA GLN A 175 -10.46 -47.79 18.27
C GLN A 175 -11.18 -46.52 18.73
N ASN A 176 -10.82 -45.35 18.20
CA ASN A 176 -11.47 -44.07 18.53
C ASN A 176 -12.96 -44.07 18.15
N ILE A 177 -13.33 -44.76 17.07
CA ILE A 177 -14.73 -44.92 16.68
C ILE A 177 -15.43 -45.84 17.67
N GLY A 178 -14.81 -46.97 18.02
CA GLY A 178 -15.34 -47.92 18.99
C GLY A 178 -15.59 -47.31 20.36
N THR A 179 -14.67 -46.48 20.86
CA THR A 179 -14.84 -45.78 22.14
C THR A 179 -16.00 -44.78 22.08
N VAL A 180 -16.12 -43.99 21.02
CA VAL A 180 -17.24 -43.04 20.86
C VAL A 180 -18.58 -43.75 20.77
N VAL A 181 -18.64 -44.89 20.08
CA VAL A 181 -19.84 -45.74 19.99
C VAL A 181 -20.23 -46.27 21.37
N GLN A 182 -19.27 -46.82 22.14
CA GLN A 182 -19.51 -47.37 23.47
C GLN A 182 -19.98 -46.32 24.48
N HIS A 183 -19.41 -45.11 24.45
CA HIS A 183 -19.83 -44.02 25.34
C HIS A 183 -21.16 -43.36 24.92
N SER A 184 -21.62 -43.63 23.69
CA SER A 184 -22.85 -43.05 23.13
C SER A 184 -23.95 -44.10 22.94
N GLU A 185 -23.87 -45.23 23.64
CA GLU A 185 -24.93 -46.23 23.69
C GLU A 185 -26.28 -45.58 24.06
N GLY A 186 -27.31 -45.81 23.24
CA GLY A 186 -28.64 -45.24 23.41
C GLY A 186 -28.78 -43.75 23.02
N LYS A 187 -27.71 -43.08 22.57
CA LYS A 187 -27.74 -41.68 22.14
C LYS A 187 -27.55 -41.54 20.63
N PRO A 188 -28.22 -40.58 19.96
CA PRO A 188 -28.03 -40.34 18.54
C PRO A 188 -26.67 -39.69 18.26
N LEU A 189 -25.88 -40.34 17.41
CA LEU A 189 -24.63 -39.86 16.83
C LEU A 189 -24.86 -39.38 15.40
N ASN A 190 -24.24 -38.26 15.06
CA ASN A 190 -24.22 -37.76 13.69
C ASN A 190 -23.05 -38.40 12.94
N VAL A 191 -23.31 -38.94 11.76
CA VAL A 191 -22.29 -39.51 10.89
C VAL A 191 -22.41 -38.85 9.53
N THR A 192 -21.30 -38.35 9.01
CA THR A 192 -21.25 -37.71 7.69
C THR A 192 -20.47 -38.62 6.76
N VAL A 193 -21.10 -39.03 5.66
CA VAL A 193 -20.50 -39.92 4.66
C VAL A 193 -20.57 -39.30 3.27
N ILE A 194 -19.70 -39.76 2.38
CA ILE A 194 -19.73 -39.46 0.96
C ILE A 194 -20.16 -40.73 0.23
N ARG A 195 -21.21 -40.63 -0.59
CA ARG A 195 -21.71 -41.70 -1.45
C ARG A 195 -21.79 -41.16 -2.86
N ARG A 196 -21.05 -41.78 -3.81
CA ARG A 196 -21.01 -41.35 -5.22
C ARG A 196 -20.64 -39.85 -5.39
N GLY A 197 -19.80 -39.32 -4.51
CA GLY A 197 -19.38 -37.92 -4.52
C GLY A 197 -20.34 -36.95 -3.84
N GLU A 198 -21.51 -37.41 -3.37
CA GLU A 198 -22.47 -36.59 -2.62
C GLU A 198 -22.34 -36.79 -1.11
N LYS A 199 -22.45 -35.69 -0.37
CA LYS A 199 -22.35 -35.68 1.10
C LYS A 199 -23.71 -36.01 1.72
N HIS A 200 -23.79 -37.12 2.44
CA HIS A 200 -24.97 -37.55 3.19
C HIS A 200 -24.72 -37.45 4.70
N ARG A 201 -25.69 -36.89 5.42
CA ARG A 201 -25.66 -36.82 6.88
C ARG A 201 -26.65 -37.82 7.46
N LEU A 202 -26.14 -38.79 8.18
CA LEU A 202 -26.87 -39.90 8.79
C LEU A 202 -26.90 -39.75 10.31
N ARG A 203 -27.90 -40.37 10.94
CA ARG A 203 -28.05 -40.41 12.39
C ARG A 203 -28.04 -41.86 12.85
N LEU A 204 -27.03 -42.22 13.61
CA LEU A 204 -26.80 -43.58 14.11
C LEU A 204 -27.04 -43.62 15.62
N VAL A 205 -27.83 -44.59 16.10
CA VAL A 205 -28.08 -44.77 17.54
C VAL A 205 -27.50 -46.12 17.95
N PRO A 206 -26.34 -46.19 18.61
CA PRO A 206 -25.75 -47.47 18.99
C PRO A 206 -26.61 -48.19 20.04
N THR A 207 -26.75 -49.50 19.87
CA THR A 207 -27.40 -50.41 20.82
C THR A 207 -26.42 -51.53 21.16
N ARG A 208 -26.51 -52.07 22.38
CA ARG A 208 -25.74 -53.27 22.79
C ARG A 208 -26.20 -54.53 22.09
#